data_AF-A0A1Y2QSV3-F1
#
_entry.id   AF-A0A1Y2QSV3-F1
#
_cell.length_a   1.000
_cell.length_b   1.000
_cell.length_c   1.000
_cell.angle_alpha   90.00
_cell.angle_beta   90.00
_cell.angle_gamma   90.00
#
_symmetry.space_group_name_H-M   'P 1'
#
loop_
_entity.id
_entity.type
_entity.pdbx_description
1 polymer ?
#
loop_
_entity_poly.entity_id
_entity_poly.type
_entity_poly.pdbx_seq_one_letter_code
_entity_poly.pdbx_strand_id
1 'polypeptide(L)' 'MPGGLFAAQVSIASGQGSACTARVIRYDSAFSTHEAATDYAIAQGIDWVHDTTRHTARPN' A
#
# COMPACT_ATOMS: atom_id res chain seq x y z
N MET A 1 5.45 -6.13 15.61
CA MET A 1 6.89 -5.86 15.66
C MET A 1 7.33 -5.91 17.11
N PRO A 2 8.45 -6.57 17.44
CA PRO A 2 8.97 -6.55 18.81
C PRO A 2 9.38 -5.12 19.18
N GLY A 3 9.02 -4.63 20.36
CA GLY A 3 9.54 -3.36 20.90
C GLY A 3 8.66 -2.11 20.74
N GLY A 4 7.35 -2.24 20.51
CA GLY A 4 6.44 -1.06 20.46
C GLY A 4 6.50 -0.25 19.17
N LEU A 5 7.20 -0.76 18.15
CA LEU A 5 7.31 -0.14 16.84
C LEU A 5 6.06 -0.39 15.98
N PHE A 6 5.75 0.58 15.13
CA PHE A 6 4.64 0.54 14.19
C PHE A 6 5.11 0.00 12.84
N ALA A 7 4.24 -0.74 12.15
CA ALA A 7 4.48 -1.19 10.79
C ALA A 7 3.56 -0.43 9.84
N ALA A 8 4.07 -0.08 8.66
CA ALA A 8 3.24 0.45 7.59
C ALA A 8 2.58 -0.70 6.83
N GLN A 9 1.31 -0.54 6.49
CA GLN A 9 0.57 -1.47 5.65
C GLN A 9 -0.32 -0.68 4.69
N VAL A 10 -0.39 -1.15 3.45
CA VAL A 10 -1.24 -0.59 2.41
C VAL A 10 -2.17 -1.68 1.90
N SER A 11 -3.44 -1.35 1.71
CA SER A 11 -4.45 -2.20 1.08
C SER A 11 -5.07 -1.43 -0.07
N ILE A 12 -4.95 -1.96 -1.29
CA ILE A 12 -5.54 -1.34 -2.49
C ILE A 12 -6.52 -2.32 -3.10
N ALA A 13 -7.78 -1.90 -3.16
CA ALA A 13 -8.82 -2.58 -3.90
C ALA A 13 -8.85 -2.06 -5.34
N SER A 14 -8.94 -2.98 -6.30
CA SER A 14 -9.09 -2.68 -7.72
C SER A 14 -10.26 -3.47 -8.31
N GLY A 15 -11.03 -2.85 -9.20
CA GLY A 15 -12.26 -3.42 -9.77
C GLY A 15 -13.55 -2.77 -9.23
N GLN A 16 -14.69 -3.20 -9.76
CA GLN A 16 -16.03 -2.70 -9.41
C GLN A 16 -16.99 -3.88 -9.23
N GLY A 17 -17.96 -3.75 -8.33
CA GLY A 17 -18.96 -4.79 -8.06
C GLY A 17 -18.35 -6.10 -7.55
N SER A 18 -18.86 -7.24 -8.01
CA SER A 18 -18.44 -8.58 -7.58
C SER A 18 -17.03 -8.98 -8.03
N ALA A 19 -16.40 -8.22 -8.93
CA ALA A 19 -15.03 -8.45 -9.42
C ALA A 19 -14.00 -7.52 -8.77
N CYS A 20 -14.14 -7.25 -7.47
CA CYS A 20 -13.17 -6.49 -6.69
C CYS A 20 -12.04 -7.42 -6.22
N THR A 21 -10.80 -7.09 -6.55
CA THR A 21 -9.60 -7.73 -6.00
C THR A 21 -8.86 -6.76 -5.11
N ALA A 22 -8.60 -7.16 -3.86
CA ALA A 22 -7.73 -6.42 -2.95
C ALA A 22 -6.31 -6.99 -2.98
N ARG A 23 -5.32 -6.11 -3.04
CA ARG A 23 -3.92 -6.44 -2.85
C ARG A 23 -3.44 -5.74 -1.58
N VAL A 24 -2.71 -6.45 -0.74
CA VAL A 24 -2.20 -5.94 0.55
C VAL A 24 -0.69 -6.09 0.59
N ILE A 25 0.02 -5.04 0.96
CA ILE A 25 1.46 -5.04 1.17
C ILE A 25 1.72 -4.54 2.59
N ARG A 26 2.54 -5.30 3.32
CA ARG A 26 3.04 -4.92 4.64
C ARG A 26 4.52 -4.64 4.54
N TYR A 27 4.95 -3.50 5.04
CA TYR A 27 6.35 -3.11 5.06
C TYR A 27 6.98 -3.52 6.38
N ASP A 28 8.17 -4.13 6.30
CA ASP A 28 8.93 -4.57 7.49
C ASP A 28 9.74 -3.41 8.13
N SER A 29 9.67 -2.22 7.54
CA SER A 29 10.21 -1.00 8.15
C SER A 29 9.48 -0.69 9.46
N ALA A 30 10.25 -0.68 10.55
CA ALA A 30 9.73 -0.42 11.88
C ALA A 30 9.82 1.07 12.20
N PHE A 31 8.67 1.70 12.41
CA PHE A 31 8.54 3.12 12.72
C PHE A 31 8.41 3.35 14.23
N SER A 32 9.05 4.41 14.73
CA SER A 32 8.95 4.81 16.14
C SER A 32 7.61 5.45 16.48
N THR A 33 6.89 5.98 15.49
CA THR A 33 5.57 6.62 15.67
C THR A 33 4.56 6.09 14.67
N HIS A 34 3.29 6.15 15.06
CA HIS A 34 2.18 5.79 14.18
C HIS A 34 2.06 6.74 12.99
N GLU A 35 2.28 8.04 13.21
CA GLU A 35 2.24 9.07 12.16
C GLU A 35 3.26 8.78 11.06
N ALA A 36 4.52 8.47 11.43
CA ALA A 36 5.55 8.13 10.45
C ALA A 36 5.21 6.85 9.66
N ALA A 37 4.60 5.85 10.30
CA ALA A 37 4.11 4.65 9.61
C ALA A 37 2.98 4.97 8.62
N THR A 38 2.07 5.86 9.00
CA THR A 38 0.94 6.29 8.17
C THR A 38 1.41 7.12 6.98
N ASP A 39 2.27 8.12 7.19
CA ASP A 39 2.83 8.93 6.10
C ASP A 39 3.58 8.06 5.09
N TYR A 40 4.37 7.11 5.60
CA TYR A 40 5.05 6.15 4.75
C TYR A 40 4.07 5.27 3.97
N ALA A 41 3.04 4.72 4.63
CA ALA A 41 2.01 3.92 3.96
C ALA A 41 1.28 4.72 2.86
N ILE A 42 0.96 5.99 3.10
CA ILE A 42 0.31 6.86 2.11
C ILE A 42 1.22 7.06 0.90
N ALA A 43 2.48 7.43 1.12
CA ALA A 43 3.44 7.64 0.03
C ALA A 43 3.60 6.38 -0.83
N GLN A 44 3.82 5.23 -0.19
CA GLN A 44 3.95 3.95 -0.89
C GLN A 44 2.66 3.54 -1.62
N GLY A 45 1.49 3.83 -1.04
CA GLY A 45 0.21 3.56 -1.67
C GLY A 45 -0.01 4.37 -2.94
N ILE A 46 0.33 5.66 -2.93
CA ILE A 46 0.24 6.53 -4.10
C ILE A 46 1.15 6.03 -5.22
N ASP A 47 2.42 5.74 -4.91
CA ASP A 47 3.37 5.21 -5.90
C ASP A 47 2.87 3.90 -6.52
N TRP A 48 2.29 3.03 -5.70
CA TRP A 48 1.76 1.76 -6.19
C TRP A 48 0.50 1.93 -7.07
N VAL A 49 -0.40 2.86 -6.75
CA VAL A 49 -1.54 3.19 -7.65
C VAL A 49 -1.02 3.70 -8.99
N HIS A 50 -0.02 4.59 -8.98
CA HIS A 50 0.57 5.11 -10.20
C HIS A 50 1.22 4.01 -11.04
N ASP A 51 1.98 3.11 -10.40
CA ASP A 51 2.60 1.96 -11.07
C ASP A 51 1.53 1.02 -11.67
N THR A 52 0.52 0.65 -10.89
CA THR A 52 -0.60 -0.21 -11.34
C THR A 52 -1.34 0.40 -12.53
N THR A 53 -1.56 1.72 -12.50
CA THR A 53 -2.23 2.44 -13.59
C THR A 53 -1.37 2.44 -14.86
N ARG A 54 -0.06 2.65 -14.74
CA ARG A 54 0.89 2.57 -15.88
C ARG A 54 0.97 1.17 -16.48
N HIS A 55 1.02 0.14 -15.63
CA HIS A 55 1.03 -1.25 -16.07
C HIS A 55 -0.25 -1.64 -16.80
N THR A 56 -1.40 -1.13 -16.34
CA THR A 56 -2.70 -1.37 -16.98
C THR A 56 -2.86 -0.60 -18.29
N ALA A 57 -2.28 0.60 -18.39
CA ALA A 57 -2.35 1.43 -19.59
C ALA A 57 -1.45 0.95 -20.74
N ARG A 58 -0.58 -0.04 -20.53
CA ARG A 58 0.20 -0.66 -21.61
C ARG A 58 -0.70 -1.62 -22.39
N PRO A 59 -1.10 -1.32 -23.63
CA PRO A 59 -1.81 -2.31 -24.44
C PRO A 59 -0.83 -3.43 -24.83
N ASN A 60 -1.31 -4.67 -24.79
CA ASN A 60 -0.64 -5.82 -25.39
C ASN A 60 -0.66 -5.73 -26.91
#